data_AF-A0A0F9DFV7-F1
#
_entry.id   AF-A0A0F9DFV7-F1
#
_cell.length_a   1.000
_cell.length_b   1.000
_cell.length_c   1.000
_cell.angle_alpha   90.00
_cell.angle_beta   90.00
_cell.angle_gamma   90.00
#
_symmetry.space_group_name_H-M   'P 1'
#
loop_
_entity.id
_entity.type
_entity.pdbx_description
1 polymer ?
#
loop_
_entity_poly.entity_id
_entity_poly.type
_entity_poly.pdbx_seq_one_letter_code
_entity_poly.pdbx_strand_id
1 'polypeptide(L)' 'VDRPMQGDVLVCGDHRGAKKTVMELVERIEYVRALDAGGLTNARYLEEWTVLLLHINKIYKAHTGVRIVGA' A
#
# COMPACT_ATOMS: atom_id res chain seq x y z
N VAL A 1 1.70 -7.86 18.94
CA VAL A 1 0.77 -7.81 17.79
C VAL A 1 0.73 -9.20 17.22
N ASP A 2 -0.36 -9.94 17.43
CA ASP A 2 -0.38 -11.41 17.20
C ASP A 2 -0.39 -11.81 15.71
N ARG A 3 -0.59 -10.85 14.81
CA ARG A 3 -0.39 -11.00 13.35
C ARG A 3 0.21 -9.72 12.79
N PRO A 4 1.49 -9.70 12.37
CA PRO A 4 2.06 -8.53 11.74
C PRO A 4 1.37 -8.27 10.38
N MET A 5 1.15 -7.00 10.06
CA MET A 5 0.65 -6.60 8.74
C MET A 5 1.71 -6.96 7.69
N GLN A 6 1.31 -7.67 6.63
CA GLN A 6 2.22 -8.04 5.55
C GLN A 6 1.63 -7.56 4.23
N GLY A 7 2.47 -6.99 3.37
CA GLY A 7 2.01 -6.54 2.06
C GLY A 7 2.86 -5.43 1.48
N ASP A 8 2.31 -4.79 0.46
CA ASP A 8 2.94 -3.67 -0.23
C ASP A 8 2.19 -2.38 0.05
N VAL A 9 2.94 -1.31 0.29
CA VAL A 9 2.43 0.06 0.34
C VAL A 9 2.81 0.73 -0.96
N LEU A 10 1.79 1.05 -1.76
CA LEU A 10 1.93 1.78 -3.01
C LEU A 10 2.02 3.28 -2.72
N VAL A 11 3.09 3.92 -3.17
CA VAL A 11 3.35 5.35 -2.93
C VAL A 11 3.28 6.12 -4.24
N CYS A 12 2.32 7.04 -4.33
CA CYS A 12 2.19 8.00 -5.44
C CYS A 12 2.77 9.37 -5.05
N GLY A 13 3.29 10.11 -6.04
CA GLY A 13 3.70 11.49 -5.84
C GLY A 13 4.55 12.07 -6.97
N ASP A 14 4.43 13.37 -7.20
CA ASP A 14 5.16 14.06 -8.28
C ASP A 14 6.51 14.61 -7.82
N HIS A 15 6.68 14.82 -6.51
CA HIS A 15 7.95 15.25 -5.94
C HIS A 15 8.81 14.05 -5.52
N ARG A 16 9.86 13.77 -6.32
CA ARG A 16 10.75 12.61 -6.13
C ARG A 16 11.35 12.48 -4.72
N GLY A 17 11.85 13.58 -4.13
CA GLY A 17 12.49 13.55 -2.80
C GLY A 17 11.53 13.18 -1.67
N ALA A 18 10.38 13.87 -1.59
CA ALA A 18 9.27 13.53 -0.70
C ALA A 18 8.80 12.08 -0.87
N LYS A 19 8.57 11.61 -2.10
CA LYS A 19 8.17 10.21 -2.34
C LYS A 19 9.20 9.23 -1.78
N LYS A 20 10.47 9.44 -2.08
CA LYS A 20 11.58 8.61 -1.57
C LYS A 20 11.60 8.57 -0.04
N THR A 21 11.43 9.73 0.60
CA THR A 21 11.39 9.82 2.07
C THR A 21 10.24 8.99 2.65
N VAL A 22 9.05 9.06 2.05
CA VAL A 22 7.90 8.25 2.48
C VAL A 22 8.14 6.76 2.27
N MET A 23 8.71 6.37 1.12
CA MET A 23 9.06 4.97 0.85
C MET A 23 10.08 4.45 1.89
N GLU A 24 11.11 5.23 2.23
CA GLU A 24 12.08 4.86 3.28
C GLU A 24 11.43 4.70 4.66
N LEU A 25 10.39 5.48 4.98
CA LEU A 25 9.63 5.31 6.22
C LEU A 25 8.81 4.00 6.20
N VAL A 26 8.23 3.65 5.06
CA VAL A 26 7.49 2.39 4.90
C VAL A 26 8.41 1.18 5.11
N GLU A 27 9.62 1.20 4.56
CA GLU A 27 10.61 0.11 4.70
C GLU A 27 11.07 -0.12 6.16
N ARG A 28 10.76 0.79 7.08
CA ARG A 28 11.00 0.59 8.52
C ARG A 28 9.94 -0.26 9.20
N ILE A 29 8.84 -0.57 8.51
CA ILE A 29 7.76 -1.41 9.03
C ILE A 29 8.07 -2.86 8.65
N GLU A 30 8.25 -3.71 9.65
CA GLU A 30 8.55 -5.13 9.43
C GLU A 30 7.47 -5.80 8.56
N TYR A 31 7.89 -6.63 7.61
CA TYR A 31 7.04 -7.39 6.66
C TYR A 31 6.26 -6.56 5.63
N VAL A 32 6.53 -5.26 5.54
CA VAL A 32 5.93 -4.35 4.55
C VAL A 32 7.01 -3.88 3.58
N ARG A 33 6.65 -3.73 2.30
CA ARG A 33 7.53 -3.21 1.24
C ARG A 33 6.90 -1.98 0.59
N ALA A 34 7.72 -0.97 0.29
CA ALA A 34 7.30 0.19 -0.47
C ALA A 34 7.39 -0.07 -1.98
N LEU A 35 6.36 0.32 -2.73
CA LEU A 35 6.36 0.28 -4.19
C LEU A 35 6.05 1.67 -4.75
N ASP A 36 6.85 2.15 -5.70
CA ASP A 36 6.53 3.39 -6.42
C ASP A 36 5.37 3.13 -7.38
N ALA A 37 4.24 3.79 -7.14
CA ALA A 37 3.04 3.71 -7.96
C ALA A 37 2.90 4.85 -8.96
N GLY A 38 3.98 5.60 -9.21
CA GLY A 38 4.04 6.67 -10.20
C GLY A 38 3.58 8.03 -9.68
N GLY A 39 3.08 8.86 -10.59
CA GLY A 39 2.66 10.24 -10.30
C GLY A 39 1.43 10.31 -9.41
N LEU A 40 1.14 11.51 -8.90
CA LEU A 40 -0.01 11.76 -8.03
C LEU A 40 -1.35 11.49 -8.73
N THR A 41 -1.38 11.56 -10.06
CA THR A 41 -2.54 11.18 -10.89
C THR A 41 -3.02 9.75 -10.66
N ASN A 42 -2.14 8.85 -10.22
CA ASN A 42 -2.48 7.46 -9.94
C ASN A 42 -3.14 7.27 -8.56
N ALA A 43 -3.12 8.28 -7.68
CA ALA A 43 -3.66 8.19 -6.32
C ALA A 43 -5.15 7.86 -6.30
N ARG A 44 -5.93 8.38 -7.26
CA ARG A 44 -7.37 8.06 -7.39
C ARG A 44 -7.63 6.55 -7.43
N TYR A 45 -6.79 5.80 -8.15
CA TYR A 45 -6.95 4.34 -8.24
C TYR A 45 -6.66 3.65 -6.91
N LEU A 46 -5.65 4.11 -6.16
CA LEU A 46 -5.33 3.58 -4.84
C LEU A 46 -6.42 3.90 -3.80
N GLU A 47 -7.03 5.07 -3.90
CA GLU A 47 -8.15 5.47 -3.03
C GLU A 47 -9.37 4.57 -3.26
N GLU A 48 -9.69 4.26 -4.52
CA GLU A 48 -10.78 3.36 -4.90
C GLU A 48 -10.56 1.92 -4.38
N TRP A 49 -9.31 1.44 -4.32
CA TRP A 49 -8.99 0.11 -3.76
C TRP A 49 -9.40 -0.03 -2.31
N THR A 50 -9.34 1.05 -1.53
CA THR A 50 -9.70 0.99 -0.10
C THR A 50 -11.15 0.58 0.08
N VAL A 51 -12.06 1.12 -0.73
CA VAL A 51 -13.49 0.74 -0.71
C VAL A 51 -13.65 -0.75 -1.00
N LEU A 52 -12.91 -1.28 -1.98
CA LEU A 52 -12.92 -2.69 -2.33
C LEU A 52 -12.40 -3.57 -1.18
N LEU A 53 -11.28 -3.21 -0.55
CA LEU A 53 -10.71 -3.96 0.57
C LEU A 53 -11.65 -3.97 1.79
N LEU A 54 -12.32 -2.85 2.08
CA LEU A 54 -13.34 -2.79 3.13
C LEU A 54 -14.52 -3.74 2.83
N HIS A 55 -14.95 -3.80 1.57
CA HIS A 55 -16.00 -4.73 1.16
C HIS A 55 -15.57 -6.20 1.32
N ILE A 56 -14.35 -6.55 0.90
CA ILE A 56 -13.76 -7.88 1.09
C ILE A 56 -13.69 -8.23 2.58
N ASN A 57 -13.21 -7.31 3.42
CA ASN A 57 -13.15 -7.49 4.87
C ASN A 57 -14.54 -7.77 5.47
N LYS A 58 -15.59 -7.11 4.96
CA LYS A 58 -16.98 -7.34 5.40
C LYS A 58 -17.49 -8.75 5.06
N ILE A 59 -17.19 -9.24 3.85
CA ILE A 59 -17.58 -10.58 3.36
C ILE A 59 -16.83 -11.66 4.15
N TYR A 60 -15.50 -11.56 4.22
CA TYR A 60 -14.64 -12.64 4.73
C TYR A 60 -14.27 -12.50 6.21
N LYS A 61 -14.76 -11.46 6.91
CA LYS A 61 -14.45 -11.17 8.32
C LYS A 61 -12.93 -11.14 8.57
N ALA A 62 -12.22 -10.44 7.71
CA ALA A 62 -10.76 -10.41 7.67
C ALA A 62 -10.21 -8.98 7.79
N HIS A 63 -8.89 -8.88 7.94
CA HIS A 63 -8.13 -7.64 7.76
C HIS A 63 -7.19 -7.85 6.59
N THR A 64 -7.61 -7.42 5.40
CA THR A 64 -6.87 -7.64 4.15
C THR A 64 -5.92 -6.50 3.83
N GLY A 65 -4.83 -6.86 3.17
CA GLY A 65 -3.92 -5.96 2.47
C GLY A 65 -3.65 -6.49 1.06
N VAL A 66 -2.77 -5.83 0.33
CA VAL A 66 -2.39 -6.21 -1.04
C VAL A 66 -0.92 -6.59 -1.11
N ARG A 67 -0.59 -7.52 -2.02
CA ARG A 67 0.78 -7.84 -2.40
C ARG A 67 0.84 -7.95 -3.92
N ILE A 68 1.66 -7.12 -4.53
CA ILE A 68 1.95 -7.11 -5.96
C ILE A 68 3.02 -8.17 -6.22
N VAL A 69 2.68 -9.12 -7.08
CA VAL A 69 3.53 -10.24 -7.48
C VAL A 69 3.72 -10.20 -9.00
N GLY A 70 4.89 -10.60 -9.47
CA GLY A 70 5.27 -10.53 -10.88
C GLY A 70 6.78 -10.24 -11.01
N ALA A 71 7.39 -10.76 -12.06
CA ALA A 71 8.80 -10.56 -12.41
C ALA A 71 8.95 -9.36 -13.36
#